data_AF-A0A955HLY6-F1
#
_entry.id   AF-A0A955HLY6-F1
#
_cell.length_a   1.000
_cell.length_b   1.000
_cell.length_c   1.000
_cell.angle_alpha   90.00
_cell.angle_beta   90.00
_cell.angle_gamma   90.00
#
_symmetry.space_group_name_H-M   'P 1'
#
loop_
_entity.id
_entity.type
_entity.pdbx_description
1 polymer ?
#
loop_
_entity_poly.entity_id
_entity_poly.type
_entity_poly.pdbx_seq_one_letter_code
_entity_poly.pdbx_strand_id
1 'polypeptide(L)' 'MSNKSSSSSSSGIGFFGLLGVAFIVLKLIGYIEWSWVWVLAPLWMPITIVVFIGLVLFVIYLINN' A
#
# COMPACT_ATOMS: atom_id res chain seq x y z
N MET A 1 21.55 -38.59 0.58
CA MET A 1 21.83 -37.21 1.07
C MET A 1 20.84 -36.26 0.39
N SER A 2 19.81 -35.79 1.08
CA SER A 2 18.86 -34.80 0.58
C SER A 2 19.30 -33.40 1.01
N ASN A 3 19.74 -32.59 0.04
CA ASN A 3 20.24 -31.24 0.28
C ASN A 3 19.07 -30.32 0.70
N LYS A 4 19.04 -29.90 1.96
CA LYS A 4 18.00 -29.00 2.49
C LYS A 4 18.36 -27.57 2.11
N SER A 5 17.77 -27.07 1.02
CA SER A 5 17.82 -25.66 0.65
C SER A 5 16.99 -24.85 1.67
N SER A 6 17.67 -24.29 2.66
CA SER A 6 17.08 -23.32 3.57
C SER A 6 16.85 -22.01 2.82
N SER A 7 15.65 -21.86 2.24
CA SER A 7 15.13 -20.58 1.77
C SER A 7 14.82 -19.71 2.98
N SER A 8 15.84 -18.98 3.45
CA SER A 8 15.69 -17.89 4.41
C SER A 8 14.85 -16.79 3.75
N SER A 9 13.54 -16.86 3.97
CA SER A 9 12.56 -15.85 3.59
C SER A 9 12.77 -14.65 4.52
N SER A 10 13.62 -13.72 4.09
CA SER A 10 13.83 -12.42 4.72
C SER A 10 12.53 -11.62 4.63
N SER A 11 11.68 -11.82 5.63
CA SER A 11 10.44 -11.08 5.85
C SER A 11 10.78 -9.69 6.40
N GLY A 12 11.54 -8.91 5.63
CA GLY A 12 11.80 -7.51 5.94
C GLY A 12 10.53 -6.71 5.74
N ILE A 13 10.19 -5.86 6.70
CA ILE A 13 9.15 -4.83 6.52
C ILE A 13 9.43 -4.14 5.19
N GLY A 14 8.50 -4.31 4.24
CA GLY A 14 8.65 -3.74 2.91
C GLY A 14 8.87 -2.24 3.02
N PHE A 15 9.64 -1.67 2.10
CA PHE A 15 9.94 -0.23 2.03
C PHE A 15 8.71 0.66 2.26
N PHE A 16 7.54 0.24 1.77
CA PHE A 16 6.25 0.89 1.98
C PHE A 16 5.79 0.96 3.44
N GLY A 17 6.07 -0.07 4.25
CA GLY A 17 5.75 -0.07 5.68
C GLY A 17 6.60 0.93 6.46
N LEU A 18 7.91 0.99 6.17
CA LEU A 18 8.81 2.00 6.74
C LEU A 18 8.43 3.42 6.31
N LEU A 19 8.10 3.62 5.03
CA LEU A 19 7.58 4.91 4.55
C LEU A 19 6.29 5.30 5.27
N GLY A 20 5.35 4.37 5.42
CA GLY A 20 4.10 4.60 6.14
C GLY A 20 4.34 5.06 7.58
N VAL A 21 5.21 4.38 8.31
CA VAL A 21 5.58 4.76 9.69
C VAL A 21 6.31 6.11 9.71
N ALA A 22 7.23 6.37 8.79
CA ALA A 22 7.95 7.65 8.72
C ALA A 22 7.01 8.84 8.48
N PHE A 23 6.02 8.71 7.59
CA PHE A 23 5.01 9.75 7.35
C PHE A 23 4.10 9.99 8.58
N ILE A 24 3.74 8.93 9.32
CA ILE A 24 2.96 9.04 10.56
C ILE A 24 3.76 9.80 11.63
N VAL A 25 5.03 9.46 11.81
CA VAL A 25 5.93 10.13 12.78
C VAL A 25 6.12 11.60 12.42
N LEU A 26 6.35 11.92 11.14
CA LEU A 26 6.56 13.30 10.68
C LEU A 26 5.32 14.18 10.90
N LYS A 27 4.12 13.60 10.80
CA LYS A 27 2.86 14.30 11.12
C LYS A 27 2.65 14.50 12.62
N LEU A 28 3.01 13.51 13.45
CA LEU A 28 2.93 13.64 14.91
C LEU A 28 3.90 14.68 15.47
N ILE A 29 5.05 14.88 14.81
CA ILE A 29 6.03 15.91 15.16
C ILE A 29 5.53 17.34 14.81
N GLY A 30 4.39 17.47 14.12
CA GLY A 30 3.78 18.77 13.82
C GLY A 30 4.44 19.53 12.66
N TYR A 31 5.31 18.89 11.88
CA TYR A 31 5.96 19.53 10.73
C TYR A 31 5.02 19.73 9.54
N ILE A 32 3.87 19.03 9.53
CA ILE A 32 2.94 19.00 8.39
C ILE A 32 1.49 19.07 8.91
N GLU A 33 0.83 20.22 8.68
CA GLU A 33 -0.62 20.47 8.94
C GLU A 33 -1.57 19.69 8.00
N TRP A 34 -1.02 18.92 7.07
CA TRP A 34 -1.78 18.36 5.97
C TRP A 34 -2.74 17.25 6.39
N SER A 35 -3.79 17.01 5.60
CA SER A 35 -4.82 16.02 5.90
C SER A 35 -4.27 14.60 6.04
N TRP A 36 -4.85 13.82 6.95
CA TRP A 36 -4.44 12.42 7.25
C TRP A 36 -4.47 11.53 6.00
N VAL A 37 -5.36 11.82 5.06
CA VAL A 37 -5.47 11.13 3.77
C VAL A 37 -4.15 11.14 2.99
N TRP A 38 -3.38 12.23 3.06
CA TRP A 38 -2.13 12.33 2.35
C TRP A 38 -0.94 11.68 3.07
N VAL A 39 -1.00 11.58 4.40
CA VAL A 39 -0.05 10.76 5.18
C VAL A 39 -0.22 9.27 4.85
N LEU A 40 -1.45 8.86 4.53
CA LEU A 40 -1.75 7.51 4.06
C LEU A 40 -1.64 7.36 2.53
N ALA A 41 -1.29 8.40 1.77
CA ALA A 41 -1.12 8.31 0.31
C ALA A 41 -0.20 7.13 -0.12
N PRO A 42 0.97 6.89 0.50
CA PRO A 42 1.80 5.73 0.15
C PRO A 42 1.13 4.38 0.48
N LEU A 43 0.21 4.34 1.46
CA LEU A 43 -0.51 3.14 1.86
C LEU A 43 -1.77 2.90 1.00
N TRP A 44 -2.47 3.95 0.59
CA TRP A 44 -3.72 3.88 -0.16
C TRP A 44 -3.53 3.92 -1.68
N MET A 45 -2.37 4.34 -2.20
CA MET A 45 -2.02 4.21 -3.62
C MET A 45 -2.40 2.85 -4.24
N PRO A 46 -1.96 1.71 -3.67
CA PRO A 46 -2.36 0.40 -4.20
C PRO A 46 -3.88 0.14 -4.08
N ILE A 47 -4.52 0.58 -3.00
CA ILE A 47 -5.96 0.42 -2.76
C ILE A 47 -6.76 1.21 -3.81
N THR A 48 -6.39 2.47 -4.06
CA THR A 48 -7.03 3.35 -5.04
C THR A 48 -6.95 2.76 -6.45
N ILE A 49 -5.79 2.20 -6.83
CA ILE A 49 -5.61 1.56 -8.14
C ILE A 49 -6.55 0.36 -8.28
N VAL A 50 -6.61 -0.51 -7.27
CA VAL A 50 -7.49 -1.70 -7.28
C VAL A 50 -8.96 -1.30 -7.33
N VAL A 51 -9.38 -0.33 -6.50
CA VAL A 51 -10.76 0.18 -6.49
C VAL A 51 -11.12 0.79 -7.83
N PHE A 52 -10.23 1.61 -8.41
CA PHE A 52 -10.46 2.23 -9.72
C PHE A 52 -10.60 1.18 -10.82
N ILE A 53 -9.71 0.18 -10.86
CA ILE A 53 -9.80 -0.92 -11.82
C ILE A 53 -11.11 -1.70 -11.66
N GLY A 54 -11.52 -2.00 -10.42
CA GLY A 54 -12.75 -2.72 -10.14
C GLY A 54 -13.98 -1.93 -10.57
N LEU A 55 -13.99 -0.62 -10.34
CA LEU A 55 -15.07 0.27 -10.73
C LEU A 55 -15.21 0.34 -12.26
N VAL A 56 -14.09 0.49 -12.98
CA VAL A 56 -14.09 0.48 -14.45
C VAL A 56 -14.63 -0.84 -15.00
N LEU A 57 -14.16 -1.98 -14.49
CA LEU A 57 -14.65 -3.30 -14.90
C LEU A 57 -16.14 -3.49 -14.61
N PHE A 58 -16.59 -3.04 -13.43
CA PHE A 58 -17.99 -3.11 -13.03
C PHE A 58 -18.89 -2.28 -13.96
N VAL A 59 -18.47 -1.07 -14.32
CA VAL A 59 -19.19 -0.21 -15.27
C VAL A 59 -19.25 -0.87 -16.66
N ILE A 60 -18.15 -1.43 -17.15
CA ILE A 60 -18.12 -2.15 -18.42
C ILE A 60 -19.08 -3.34 -18.40
N TYR A 61 -19.09 -4.12 -17.32
CA TYR A 61 -19.99 -5.25 -17.15
C TYR A 61 -21.46 -4.82 -17.16
N LEU A 62 -21.80 -3.74 -16.44
CA LEU A 62 -23.16 -3.18 -16.43
C LEU A 62 -23.61 -2.65 -17.79
N ILE A 63 -22.70 -2.07 -18.58
CA ILE A 63 -23.03 -1.59 -19.92
C ILE A 63 -23.23 -2.75 -20.91
N ASN A 64 -22.47 -3.83 -20.75
CA ASN A 64 -22.50 -4.97 -21.65
C ASN A 64 -23.64 -5.98 -21.36
N ASN A 65 -24.28 -5.89 -20.19
CA ASN A 65 -25.37 -6.77 -19.77
C ASN A 65 -26.73 -6.08 -19.89
#